data_AF-A0A259RMR7-F1
#
_entry.id   AF-A0A259RMR7-F1
#
_cell.length_a   1.000
_cell.length_b   1.000
_cell.length_c   1.000
_cell.angle_alpha   90.00
_cell.angle_beta   90.00
_cell.angle_gamma   90.00
#
_symmetry.space_group_name_H-M   'P 1'
#
loop_
_entity.id
_entity.type
_entity.pdbx_description
1 polymer ?
#
loop_
_entity_poly.entity_id
_entity_poly.type
_entity_poly.pdbx_seq_one_letter_code
_entity_poly.pdbx_strand_id
1 'polypeptide(L)'
;MAEGSRARALWASGLAIWVRLQSLVVFAAVGVAAAAVHLAVVWALVSQWSMPALLANPAGFFVAFWVSFFGHRHGSFKADEPHPIRRALPRFALVAVIGFVVNELLYAALL
;
A
#
# COMPACT_ATOMS: atom_id res chain seq x y z
N MET A 1 -30.33 32.78 -11.04
CA MET A 1 -28.98 32.30 -11.41
C MET A 1 -28.19 31.67 -10.25
N ALA A 2 -28.46 31.98 -8.97
CA ALA A 2 -27.71 31.44 -7.83
C ALA A 2 -28.00 29.96 -7.46
N GLU A 3 -29.23 29.48 -7.63
CA GLU A 3 -29.64 28.11 -7.24
C GLU A 3 -28.94 27.01 -8.05
N GLY A 4 -28.76 27.22 -9.36
CA GLY A 4 -28.06 26.26 -10.23
C GLY A 4 -26.58 26.09 -9.88
N SER A 5 -25.95 27.09 -9.25
CA SER A 5 -24.55 26.97 -8.78
C SER A 5 -24.44 26.07 -7.54
N ARG A 6 -25.41 26.16 -6.62
CA ARG A 6 -25.48 25.35 -5.40
C ARG A 6 -25.76 23.89 -5.71
N ALA A 7 -26.70 23.62 -6.61
CA ALA A 7 -27.01 22.26 -7.05
C ALA A 7 -25.76 21.57 -7.63
N ARG A 8 -25.04 22.23 -8.55
CA ARG A 8 -23.80 21.70 -9.14
C ARG A 8 -22.70 21.44 -8.10
N ALA A 9 -22.56 22.32 -7.11
CA ALA A 9 -21.58 22.15 -6.03
C ALA A 9 -21.88 20.94 -5.13
N LEU A 10 -23.16 20.71 -4.79
CA LEU A 10 -23.59 19.55 -4.00
C LEU A 10 -23.35 18.24 -4.74
N TRP A 11 -23.67 18.18 -6.04
CA TRP A 11 -23.39 17.02 -6.88
C TRP A 11 -21.89 16.73 -7.01
N ALA A 12 -21.07 17.77 -7.24
CA ALA A 12 -19.62 17.62 -7.33
C ALA A 12 -19.01 17.11 -6.00
N SER A 13 -19.51 17.62 -4.86
CA SER A 13 -19.08 17.20 -3.53
C SER A 13 -19.47 15.74 -3.25
N GLY A 14 -20.69 15.34 -3.61
CA GLY A 14 -21.14 13.96 -3.48
C GLY A 14 -20.29 13.00 -4.30
N LEU A 15 -20.02 13.32 -5.57
CA LEU A 15 -19.15 12.53 -6.43
C LEU A 15 -17.72 12.42 -5.86
N ALA A 16 -17.16 13.51 -5.34
CA ALA A 16 -15.83 13.51 -4.75
C ALA A 16 -15.75 12.64 -3.49
N ILE A 17 -16.78 12.66 -2.63
CA ILE A 17 -16.85 11.79 -1.45
C ILE A 17 -16.88 10.32 -1.88
N TRP A 18 -17.71 9.98 -2.86
CA TRP A 18 -17.81 8.61 -3.38
C TRP A 18 -16.48 8.09 -3.94
N VAL A 19 -15.79 8.88 -4.75
CA VAL A 19 -14.48 8.51 -5.31
C VAL A 19 -13.45 8.28 -4.20
N ARG A 20 -13.43 9.16 -3.18
CA ARG A 20 -12.53 9.02 -2.02
C ARG A 20 -12.81 7.73 -1.23
N LEU A 21 -14.08 7.42 -0.97
CA LEU A 21 -14.46 6.18 -0.28
C LEU A 21 -14.03 4.94 -1.07
N GLN A 22 -14.22 4.94 -2.38
CA GLN A 22 -13.78 3.85 -3.25
C GLN A 22 -12.24 3.68 -3.20
N SER A 23 -11.48 4.77 -3.25
CA SER A 23 -10.02 4.75 -3.13
C SER A 23 -9.56 4.17 -1.78
N LEU A 24 -10.26 4.47 -0.68
CA LEU A 24 -9.97 3.92 0.65
C LEU A 24 -10.21 2.41 0.72
N VAL A 25 -11.31 1.92 0.14
CA VAL A 25 -11.59 0.46 0.10
C VAL A 25 -10.51 -0.26 -0.70
N VAL A 26 -10.15 0.26 -1.87
CA VAL A 26 -9.08 -0.33 -2.69
C VAL A 26 -7.73 -0.24 -1.98
N PHE A 27 -7.46 0.86 -1.27
CA PHE A 27 -6.26 1.00 -0.43
C PHE A 27 -6.17 -0.08 0.64
N ALA A 28 -7.25 -0.30 1.40
CA ALA A 28 -7.31 -1.36 2.40
C ALA A 28 -7.12 -2.75 1.77
N ALA A 29 -7.80 -3.02 0.65
CA ALA A 29 -7.70 -4.30 -0.05
C ALA A 29 -6.26 -4.60 -0.54
N VAL A 30 -5.59 -3.60 -1.14
CA VAL A 30 -4.19 -3.73 -1.56
C VAL A 30 -3.27 -3.95 -0.35
N GLY A 31 -3.50 -3.24 0.76
CA GLY A 31 -2.75 -3.42 1.99
C GLY A 31 -2.89 -4.83 2.57
N VAL A 32 -4.12 -5.35 2.63
CA VAL A 32 -4.39 -6.73 3.08
C VAL A 32 -3.74 -7.75 2.16
N ALA A 33 -3.81 -7.57 0.84
CA ALA A 33 -3.17 -8.46 -0.12
C ALA A 33 -1.64 -8.46 0.05
N ALA A 34 -1.01 -7.30 0.22
CA ALA A 34 0.42 -7.18 0.46
C ALA A 34 0.84 -7.86 1.78
N ALA A 35 0.07 -7.66 2.85
CA ALA A 35 0.32 -8.31 4.15
C ALA A 35 0.20 -9.85 4.06
N ALA A 36 -0.82 -10.36 3.35
CA ALA A 36 -0.99 -11.79 3.11
C ALA A 36 0.18 -12.38 2.32
N VAL A 37 0.66 -11.67 1.29
CA VAL A 37 1.85 -12.07 0.51
C VAL A 37 3.11 -12.07 1.37
N HIS A 38 3.32 -11.03 2.19
CA HIS A 38 4.44 -10.99 3.13
C HIS A 38 4.43 -12.22 4.02
N LEU A 39 3.30 -12.50 4.68
CA LEU A 39 3.16 -13.63 5.59
C LEU A 39 3.41 -14.96 4.88
N ALA A 40 2.83 -15.14 3.68
CA ALA A 40 3.02 -16.36 2.89
C ALA A 40 4.49 -16.60 2.52
N VAL A 41 5.21 -15.55 2.12
CA VAL A 41 6.64 -15.64 1.77
C VAL A 41 7.48 -15.95 3.01
N VAL A 42 7.27 -15.23 4.13
CA VAL A 42 8.00 -15.49 5.38
C VAL A 42 7.74 -16.91 5.86
N TRP A 43 6.47 -17.32 5.89
CA TRP A 43 6.08 -18.67 6.29
C TRP A 43 6.78 -19.72 5.42
N ALA A 44 6.76 -19.57 4.10
CA ALA A 44 7.42 -20.51 3.19
C ALA A 44 8.95 -20.56 3.39
N LEU A 45 9.62 -19.40 3.55
CA LEU A 45 11.06 -19.31 3.80
C LEU A 45 11.47 -19.98 5.12
N VAL A 46 10.68 -19.79 6.17
CA VAL A 46 10.95 -20.40 7.48
C VAL A 46 10.61 -21.89 7.48
N SER A 47 9.46 -22.30 6.95
CA SER A 47 8.98 -23.68 7.04
C SER A 47 9.64 -24.64 6.05
N GLN A 48 9.86 -24.19 4.80
CA GLN A 48 10.35 -25.06 3.72
C GLN A 48 11.86 -24.98 3.54
N TRP A 49 12.48 -23.86 3.89
CA TRP A 49 13.91 -23.61 3.67
C TRP A 49 14.69 -23.40 4.97
N SER A 50 14.05 -23.52 6.14
CA SER A 50 14.67 -23.33 7.47
C SER A 50 15.45 -22.02 7.59
N MET A 51 15.04 -21.00 6.83
CA MET A 51 15.69 -19.70 6.84
C MET A 51 15.44 -19.03 8.19
N PRO A 52 16.45 -18.43 8.82
CA PRO A 52 16.24 -17.66 10.05
C PRO A 52 15.16 -16.60 9.82
N ALA A 53 14.23 -16.45 10.76
CA ALA A 53 13.09 -15.56 10.60
C ALA A 53 13.51 -14.09 10.36
N LEU A 54 14.63 -13.68 10.95
CA LEU A 54 15.26 -12.37 10.74
C LEU A 54 15.73 -12.15 9.28
N LEU A 55 16.07 -13.19 8.55
CA LEU A 55 16.43 -13.08 7.13
C LEU A 55 15.20 -13.28 6.21
N ALA A 56 14.24 -14.10 6.63
CA ALA A 56 12.99 -14.31 5.92
C ALA A 56 12.12 -13.03 5.89
N ASN A 57 12.13 -12.24 6.97
CA ASN A 57 11.28 -11.05 7.08
C ASN A 57 11.60 -9.95 6.05
N PRO A 58 12.88 -9.57 5.82
CA PRO A 58 13.26 -8.69 4.70
C PRO A 58 12.90 -9.22 3.32
N ALA A 59 13.02 -10.53 3.10
CA ALA A 59 12.65 -11.15 1.82
C ALA A 59 11.13 -11.07 1.57
N GLY A 60 10.32 -11.36 2.61
CA GLY A 60 8.87 -11.18 2.56
C GLY A 60 8.46 -9.74 2.29
N PHE A 61 9.10 -8.78 2.97
CA PHE A 61 8.88 -7.36 2.74
C PHE A 61 9.19 -6.96 1.30
N PHE A 62 10.30 -7.43 0.72
CA PHE A 62 10.66 -7.09 -0.65
C PHE A 62 9.60 -7.52 -1.67
N VAL A 63 9.03 -8.72 -1.52
CA VAL A 63 7.96 -9.20 -2.40
C VAL A 63 6.67 -8.42 -2.16
N ALA A 64 6.27 -8.23 -0.91
CA ALA A 64 5.06 -7.48 -0.53
C ALA A 64 5.11 -6.01 -0.96
N PHE A 65 6.30 -5.40 -0.95
CA PHE A 65 6.54 -4.04 -1.40
C PHE A 65 6.10 -3.85 -2.85
N TRP A 66 6.47 -4.76 -3.76
CA TRP A 66 6.07 -4.66 -5.16
C TRP A 66 4.57 -4.87 -5.36
N VAL A 67 3.98 -5.83 -4.63
CA VAL A 67 2.52 -6.05 -4.64
C VAL A 67 1.79 -4.78 -4.20
N SER A 68 2.23 -4.14 -3.12
CA SER A 68 1.66 -2.90 -2.61
C SER A 68 1.85 -1.74 -3.59
N PHE A 69 3.07 -1.53 -4.11
CA PHE A 69 3.37 -0.44 -5.05
C PHE A 69 2.52 -0.51 -6.31
N PHE A 70 2.47 -1.68 -6.97
CA PHE A 70 1.69 -1.86 -8.18
C PHE A 70 0.18 -1.88 -7.89
N GLY A 71 -0.25 -2.44 -6.77
CA GLY A 71 -1.66 -2.43 -6.36
C GLY A 71 -2.19 -1.02 -6.16
N HIS A 72 -1.44 -0.17 -5.44
CA HIS A 72 -1.85 1.22 -5.21
C HIS A 72 -1.78 2.06 -6.49
N ARG A 73 -0.77 1.82 -7.35
CA ARG A 73 -0.64 2.51 -8.64
C ARG A 73 -1.80 2.24 -9.58
N HIS A 74 -2.28 1.01 -9.67
CA HIS A 74 -3.37 0.63 -10.59
C HIS A 74 -4.77 0.72 -9.97
N GLY A 75 -4.85 0.77 -8.63
CA GLY A 75 -6.09 0.81 -7.86
C GLY A 75 -6.32 2.14 -7.15
N SER A 76 -5.80 2.25 -5.92
CA SER A 76 -6.11 3.33 -4.97
C SER A 76 -5.88 4.74 -5.51
N PHE A 77 -4.79 4.92 -6.27
CA PHE A 77 -4.36 6.21 -6.81
C PHE A 77 -4.69 6.37 -8.30
N LYS A 78 -5.54 5.51 -8.87
CA LYS A 78 -5.94 5.62 -10.28
C LYS A 78 -6.73 6.90 -10.58
N ALA A 79 -7.41 7.43 -9.57
CA ALA A 79 -8.15 8.69 -9.66
C ALA A 79 -7.23 9.93 -9.55
N ASP A 80 -6.02 9.76 -9.02
CA ASP A 80 -5.01 10.81 -9.00
C ASP A 80 -4.27 10.84 -10.34
N GLU A 81 -3.78 12.02 -10.73
CA GLU A 81 -3.13 12.22 -12.02
C GLU A 81 -1.94 11.23 -12.20
N PRO A 82 -1.79 10.56 -13.37
CA PRO A 82 -0.79 9.52 -13.55
C PRO A 82 0.63 10.04 -13.31
N HIS A 83 1.20 9.75 -12.14
CA HIS A 83 2.58 10.12 -11.85
C HIS A 83 3.57 9.15 -12.52
N PRO A 84 4.65 9.66 -13.13
CA PRO A 84 5.74 8.82 -13.64
C PRO A 84 6.30 7.92 -12.55
N ILE A 85 6.59 6.65 -12.87
CA ILE A 85 7.16 5.68 -11.90
C ILE A 85 8.41 6.25 -11.23
N ARG A 86 9.26 6.96 -11.99
CA ARG A 86 10.47 7.63 -11.50
C ARG A 86 10.23 8.64 -10.37
N ARG A 87 9.02 9.21 -10.28
CA ARG A 87 8.63 10.16 -9.22
C ARG A 87 7.85 9.51 -8.08
N ALA A 88 7.05 8.48 -8.38
CA ALA A 88 6.21 7.80 -7.41
C ALA A 88 6.98 6.77 -6.59
N LEU A 89 7.81 5.95 -7.25
CA LEU A 89 8.56 4.87 -6.63
C LEU A 89 9.48 5.33 -5.49
N PRO A 90 10.35 6.36 -5.63
CA PRO A 90 11.26 6.73 -4.54
C PRO A 90 10.53 7.25 -3.30
N ARG A 91 9.41 7.96 -3.48
CA ARG A 91 8.60 8.46 -2.35
C ARG A 91 7.92 7.31 -1.61
N PHE A 92 7.34 6.36 -2.36
CA PHE A 92 6.72 5.18 -1.80
C PHE A 92 7.75 4.27 -1.11
N ALA A 93 8.89 4.03 -1.76
CA ALA A 93 10.00 3.27 -1.22
C ALA A 93 10.53 3.89 0.08
N LEU A 94 10.69 5.21 0.16
CA LEU A 94 11.17 5.86 1.37
C LEU A 94 10.27 5.57 2.57
N VAL A 95 8.95 5.77 2.41
CA VAL A 95 7.98 5.52 3.50
C VAL A 95 7.96 4.03 3.88
N ALA A 96 7.91 3.15 2.88
CA ALA A 96 7.86 1.71 3.11
C ALA A 96 9.12 1.17 3.79
N VAL A 97 10.30 1.60 3.33
CA VAL A 97 11.59 1.18 3.89
C VAL A 97 11.78 1.69 5.31
N ILE A 98 11.41 2.95 5.61
CA ILE A 98 11.47 3.46 6.99
C ILE A 98 10.56 2.64 7.90
N GLY A 99 9.31 2.40 7.49
CA GLY A 99 8.38 1.58 8.26
C GLY A 99 8.91 0.15 8.47
N PHE A 100 9.51 -0.44 7.43
CA PHE A 100 10.10 -1.76 7.51
C PHE A 100 11.31 -1.81 8.44
N VAL A 101 12.24 -0.86 8.36
CA VAL A 101 13.43 -0.82 9.23
C VAL A 101 13.00 -0.71 10.69
N VAL A 102 12.02 0.13 11.00
CA VAL A 102 11.49 0.23 12.36
C VAL A 102 10.85 -1.10 12.79
N ASN A 103 10.03 -1.72 11.93
CA ASN A 103 9.42 -3.01 12.21
C ASN A 103 10.46 -4.12 12.43
N GLU A 104 11.48 -4.18 11.59
CA GLU A 104 12.54 -5.18 11.63
C GLU A 104 13.37 -5.06 12.91
N LEU A 105 13.71 -3.84 13.33
CA LEU A 105 14.42 -3.60 14.58
C LEU A 105 13.59 -4.02 15.80
N LEU A 106 12.29 -3.70 15.80
CA LEU A 106 11.38 -4.15 16.86
C LEU A 106 11.23 -5.67 16.87
N TYR A 107 11.11 -6.28 15.69
CA TYR A 107 11.05 -7.72 15.55
C TYR A 107 12.30 -8.39 16.11
N ALA A 108 13.49 -7.90 15.72
CA ALA A 108 14.77 -8.39 16.22
C ALA A 108 14.92 -8.23 17.75
N ALA A 109 14.35 -7.18 18.34
CA ALA A 109 14.40 -6.94 19.78
C ALA A 109 13.46 -7.84 20.59
N LEU A 110 12.42 -8.40 19.96
CA LEU A 110 11.39 -9.23 20.61
C LEU A 110 11.58 -10.74 20.34
N LEU A 111 12.51 -11.11 19.47
CA LEU A 111 12.81 -12.48 19.08
C LEU A 111 13.83 -13.13 20.02
#